data_AF-A0A3D2SXQ7-F1
#
_entry.id   AF-A0A3D2SXQ7-F1
#
_cell.length_a   1.000
_cell.length_b   1.000
_cell.length_c   1.000
_cell.angle_alpha   90.00
_cell.angle_beta   90.00
_cell.angle_gamma   90.00
#
_symmetry.space_group_name_H-M   'P 1'
#
loop_
_entity.id
_entity.type
_entity.pdbx_description
1 polymer ?
#
loop_
_entity_poly.entity_id
_entity_poly.type
_entity_poly.pdbx_seq_one_letter_code
_entity_poly.pdbx_strand_id
1 'polypeptide(L)'
;MRMPPLVPGSLAIVVVMLTALVLFRSPPTSHTDVAVADLDEAGDTRDRGFWNEEDWSIFETKVSWALGQGLDTLSVGAVMAKIGRSFVGTAYVPGTLEVEGPESLVINFRGLDCVTFVENVFAMSRFVRAAGAGTLLGDRKSAEDFYESILSEHRYRNGQVNGYASRLHYFSDWVGDNHRRGLVRDISRELHGIVDTEAVDFMSTHTDAYAQLVDMSNISLIKGTEERLSAADRVYLPEDRINEVVQEIHDGDIIAATSTLAGLDVAHTGLALWIDGTLHLLHAPLVGEAVQISETSLAERINKIEGQDGIIIARPQDQPRREATSAREG
;
A
#
# COMPACT_ATOMS: atom_id res chain seq x y z
N MET A 1 25.43 -35.68 -32.63
CA MET A 1 25.57 -34.73 -31.51
C MET A 1 24.70 -33.52 -31.86
N ARG A 2 23.47 -33.47 -31.37
CA ARG A 2 22.50 -32.39 -31.66
C ARG A 2 22.37 -31.54 -30.40
N MET A 3 22.67 -30.25 -30.49
CA MET A 3 22.34 -29.28 -29.45
C MET A 3 20.82 -29.06 -29.39
N PRO A 4 20.22 -28.86 -28.21
CA PRO A 4 18.81 -28.53 -28.12
C PRO A 4 18.58 -27.04 -28.43
N PRO A 5 17.37 -26.66 -28.88
CA PRO A 5 17.04 -25.27 -29.20
C PRO A 5 16.78 -24.46 -27.93
N LEU A 6 17.22 -23.20 -27.93
CA LEU A 6 16.83 -22.20 -26.93
C LEU A 6 15.35 -21.87 -27.08
N VAL A 7 14.59 -22.05 -26.00
CA VAL A 7 13.20 -21.60 -25.88
C VAL A 7 13.21 -20.13 -25.43
N PRO A 8 12.56 -19.20 -26.14
CA PRO A 8 12.49 -17.80 -25.73
C PRO A 8 11.35 -17.63 -24.72
N GLY A 9 11.68 -17.57 -23.43
CA GLY A 9 10.65 -17.46 -22.39
C GLY A 9 11.17 -17.16 -20.98
N SER A 10 12.29 -16.45 -20.85
CA SER A 10 12.94 -16.24 -19.54
C SER A 10 13.36 -14.79 -19.29
N LEU A 11 12.75 -13.81 -19.98
CA LEU A 11 13.16 -12.40 -19.91
C LEU A 11 12.24 -11.50 -19.05
N ALA A 12 11.11 -11.99 -18.54
CA ALA A 12 10.14 -11.13 -17.83
C ALA A 12 10.39 -11.02 -16.31
N ILE A 13 10.98 -12.03 -15.67
CA ILE A 13 11.19 -12.07 -14.20
C ILE A 13 12.41 -11.24 -13.78
N VAL A 14 13.30 -10.93 -14.72
CA VAL A 14 14.51 -10.14 -14.50
C VAL A 14 14.19 -8.65 -14.34
N VAL A 15 13.07 -8.14 -14.86
CA VAL A 15 12.79 -6.69 -14.91
C VAL A 15 12.15 -6.14 -13.63
N VAL A 16 11.44 -6.96 -12.84
CA VAL A 16 10.79 -6.49 -11.59
C VAL A 16 11.81 -6.35 -10.44
N MET A 17 12.92 -7.08 -10.48
CA MET A 17 13.96 -7.06 -9.43
C MET A 17 15.28 -6.38 -9.83
N LEU A 18 15.65 -6.31 -11.13
CA LEU A 18 16.87 -5.57 -11.51
C LEU A 18 16.72 -4.05 -11.47
N THR A 19 15.51 -3.49 -11.51
CA THR A 19 15.35 -2.04 -11.30
C THR A 19 15.62 -1.65 -9.86
N ALA A 20 15.29 -2.49 -8.87
CA ALA A 20 15.68 -2.26 -7.47
C ALA A 20 17.21 -2.36 -7.26
N LEU A 21 17.90 -3.27 -7.96
CA LEU A 21 19.35 -3.47 -7.77
C LEU A 21 20.26 -2.58 -8.66
N VAL A 22 19.76 -2.02 -9.76
CA VAL A 22 20.56 -1.21 -10.71
C VAL A 22 20.39 0.30 -10.49
N LEU A 23 19.32 0.76 -9.81
CA LEU A 23 19.09 2.19 -9.60
C LEU A 23 19.88 2.83 -8.45
N PHE A 24 20.57 2.04 -7.62
CA PHE A 24 21.44 2.55 -6.53
C PHE A 24 22.94 2.66 -6.90
N ARG A 25 23.32 2.53 -8.18
CA ARG A 25 24.72 2.51 -8.64
C ARG A 25 25.13 3.62 -9.61
N SER A 26 24.63 4.84 -9.43
CA SER A 26 25.19 6.02 -10.13
C SER A 26 26.00 6.88 -9.14
N PRO A 27 27.30 7.12 -9.39
CA PRO A 27 28.10 8.01 -8.55
C PRO A 27 27.72 9.49 -8.79
N PRO A 28 27.90 10.39 -7.81
CA PRO A 28 27.59 11.80 -7.97
C PRO A 28 28.61 12.44 -8.93
N THR A 29 28.14 12.96 -10.07
CA THR A 29 28.94 13.86 -10.90
C THR A 29 28.95 15.25 -10.27
N SER A 30 30.14 15.73 -9.94
CA SER A 30 30.38 17.03 -9.34
C SER A 30 30.44 18.16 -10.39
N HIS A 31 30.06 19.35 -9.90
CA HIS A 31 30.29 20.70 -10.42
C HIS A 31 29.32 21.26 -11.48
N THR A 32 28.51 22.26 -11.07
CA THR A 32 28.75 23.67 -11.45
C THR A 32 28.06 24.63 -10.48
N ASP A 33 28.74 25.74 -10.19
CA ASP A 33 28.39 26.83 -9.28
C ASP A 33 27.00 27.43 -9.48
N VAL A 34 26.28 27.65 -8.38
CA VAL A 34 25.39 28.82 -8.24
C VAL A 34 25.57 29.43 -6.84
N ALA A 35 25.68 30.75 -6.84
CA ALA A 35 26.11 31.65 -5.78
C ALA A 35 25.41 31.51 -4.43
N VAL A 36 26.20 31.76 -3.38
CA VAL A 36 25.81 32.01 -2.00
C VAL A 36 25.36 33.47 -1.83
N ALA A 37 24.14 33.66 -1.32
CA ALA A 37 23.61 34.83 -0.58
C ALA A 37 22.09 34.58 -0.41
N ASP A 38 21.41 34.70 0.74
CA ASP A 38 21.69 35.34 2.01
C ASP A 38 21.07 34.52 3.16
N LEU A 39 21.72 34.60 4.32
CA LEU A 39 21.19 34.14 5.60
C LEU A 39 20.25 35.22 6.14
N ASP A 40 18.96 34.94 6.21
CA ASP A 40 18.05 35.69 7.09
C ASP A 40 17.86 34.89 8.39
N GLU A 41 18.45 35.44 9.45
CA GLU A 41 18.17 35.11 10.85
C GLU A 41 16.78 35.63 11.23
N ALA A 42 15.81 34.73 11.32
CA ALA A 42 14.71 34.80 12.28
C ALA A 42 14.00 33.44 12.28
N GLY A 43 13.74 32.90 13.47
CA GLY A 43 13.08 31.61 13.65
C GLY A 43 11.73 31.56 12.92
N ASP A 44 11.74 30.89 11.77
CA ASP A 44 10.57 30.36 11.11
C ASP A 44 10.86 28.86 10.94
N THR A 45 10.28 28.06 11.82
CA THR A 45 10.13 26.63 11.56
C THR A 45 9.20 26.53 10.37
N ARG A 46 9.76 26.68 9.16
CA ARG A 46 9.02 26.50 7.92
C ARG A 46 8.36 25.14 8.01
N ASP A 47 7.06 25.21 8.17
CA ASP A 47 6.11 24.12 8.03
C ASP A 47 6.48 23.42 6.72
N ARG A 48 7.23 22.31 6.81
CA ARG A 48 7.40 21.41 5.68
C ARG A 48 6.08 20.67 5.60
N GLY A 49 5.05 21.36 5.13
CA GLY A 49 3.73 20.78 4.95
C GLY A 49 3.92 19.49 4.15
N PHE A 50 3.32 18.40 4.63
CA PHE A 50 3.36 17.11 3.95
C PHE A 50 2.71 17.18 2.55
N TRP A 51 2.03 18.29 2.26
CA TRP A 51 1.32 18.62 1.04
C TRP A 51 2.10 19.59 0.16
N ASN A 52 2.11 19.32 -1.14
CA ASN A 52 2.35 20.35 -2.14
C ASN A 52 1.04 20.74 -2.84
N GLU A 53 1.04 21.85 -3.57
CA GLU A 53 -0.16 22.38 -4.23
C GLU A 53 -0.78 21.43 -5.25
N GLU A 54 0.03 20.63 -5.95
CA GLU A 54 -0.47 19.67 -6.93
C GLU A 54 -1.17 18.50 -6.24
N ASP A 55 -0.59 17.98 -5.16
CA ASP A 55 -1.19 16.93 -4.34
C ASP A 55 -2.48 17.42 -3.66
N TRP A 56 -2.51 18.67 -3.16
CA TRP A 56 -3.75 19.29 -2.68
C TRP A 56 -4.81 19.37 -3.79
N SER A 57 -4.45 19.86 -4.98
CA SER A 57 -5.38 19.99 -6.10
C SER A 57 -5.97 18.65 -6.54
N ILE A 58 -5.15 17.59 -6.59
CA ILE A 58 -5.60 16.23 -6.89
C ILE A 58 -6.57 15.74 -5.81
N PHE A 59 -6.21 15.92 -4.54
CA PHE A 59 -7.04 15.53 -3.40
C PHE A 59 -8.39 16.25 -3.41
N GLU A 60 -8.37 17.58 -3.46
CA GLU A 60 -9.56 18.41 -3.45
C GLU A 60 -10.49 18.08 -4.62
N THR A 61 -9.93 17.90 -5.82
CA THR A 61 -10.71 17.55 -7.02
C THR A 61 -11.39 16.19 -6.86
N LYS A 62 -10.66 15.17 -6.40
CA LYS A 62 -11.19 13.81 -6.26
C LYS A 62 -12.23 13.72 -5.14
N VAL A 63 -11.98 14.36 -4.00
CA VAL A 63 -12.92 14.38 -2.87
C VAL A 63 -14.17 15.20 -3.24
N SER A 64 -14.02 16.37 -3.87
CA SER A 64 -15.16 17.16 -4.35
C SER A 64 -16.01 16.40 -5.35
N TRP A 65 -15.38 15.72 -6.31
CA TRP A 65 -16.08 14.83 -7.24
C TRP A 65 -16.83 13.72 -6.50
N ALA A 66 -16.18 13.03 -5.56
CA ALA A 66 -16.78 11.94 -4.80
C ALA A 66 -18.01 12.41 -3.99
N LEU A 67 -17.91 13.56 -3.31
CA LEU A 67 -19.02 14.17 -2.58
C LEU A 67 -20.15 14.60 -3.54
N GLY A 68 -19.82 15.18 -4.69
CA GLY A 68 -20.79 15.56 -5.72
C GLY A 68 -21.52 14.36 -6.35
N GLN A 69 -20.91 13.17 -6.31
CA GLN A 69 -21.53 11.90 -6.71
C GLN A 69 -22.29 11.22 -5.57
N GLY A 70 -22.33 11.79 -4.36
CA GLY A 70 -23.00 11.22 -3.19
C GLY A 70 -22.32 9.96 -2.64
N LEU A 71 -21.01 9.79 -2.88
CA LEU A 71 -20.28 8.59 -2.46
C LEU A 71 -20.16 8.47 -0.94
N ASP A 72 -20.29 9.57 -0.20
CA ASP A 72 -20.31 9.61 1.27
C ASP A 72 -21.40 8.73 1.89
N THR A 73 -22.47 8.44 1.13
CA THR A 73 -23.59 7.59 1.55
C THR A 73 -23.35 6.08 1.36
N LEU A 74 -22.28 5.69 0.66
CA LEU A 74 -21.96 4.28 0.37
C LEU A 74 -21.11 3.66 1.49
N SER A 75 -20.85 2.34 1.41
CA SER A 75 -19.85 1.70 2.27
C SER A 75 -18.43 2.12 1.87
N VAL A 76 -17.47 2.03 2.78
CA VAL A 76 -16.07 2.40 2.50
C VAL A 76 -15.51 1.64 1.30
N GLY A 77 -15.75 0.33 1.20
CA GLY A 77 -15.32 -0.48 0.04
C GLY A 77 -15.90 0.03 -1.27
N ALA A 78 -17.20 0.33 -1.32
CA ALA A 78 -17.83 0.88 -2.51
C ALA A 78 -17.24 2.25 -2.90
N VAL A 79 -16.92 3.11 -1.93
CA VAL A 79 -16.21 4.37 -2.18
C VAL A 79 -14.79 4.11 -2.71
N MET A 80 -14.05 3.16 -2.14
CA MET A 80 -12.71 2.78 -2.57
C MET A 80 -12.68 2.32 -4.02
N ALA A 81 -13.63 1.49 -4.45
CA ALA A 81 -13.74 1.07 -5.85
C ALA A 81 -13.94 2.27 -6.81
N LYS A 82 -14.78 3.25 -6.43
CA LYS A 82 -15.04 4.44 -7.26
C LYS A 82 -13.87 5.42 -7.27
N ILE A 83 -13.30 5.73 -6.11
CA ILE A 83 -12.14 6.63 -5.99
C ILE A 83 -10.93 5.99 -6.66
N GLY A 84 -10.66 4.72 -6.40
CA GLY A 84 -9.56 3.99 -7.02
C GLY A 84 -9.66 4.00 -8.55
N ARG A 85 -10.85 3.81 -9.12
CA ARG A 85 -11.05 3.90 -10.57
C ARG A 85 -10.72 5.28 -11.13
N SER A 86 -10.90 6.34 -10.34
CA SER A 86 -10.52 7.71 -10.74
C SER A 86 -9.00 7.92 -10.85
N PHE A 87 -8.19 7.03 -10.27
CA PHE A 87 -6.72 7.07 -10.38
C PHE A 87 -6.18 6.32 -11.59
N VAL A 88 -7.02 5.61 -12.37
CA VAL A 88 -6.56 4.94 -13.60
C VAL A 88 -5.85 5.95 -14.51
N GLY A 89 -4.62 5.63 -14.89
CA GLY A 89 -3.73 6.52 -15.64
C GLY A 89 -2.70 7.30 -14.80
N THR A 90 -2.79 7.30 -13.47
CA THR A 90 -1.74 7.86 -12.61
C THR A 90 -0.46 7.04 -12.72
N ALA A 91 0.69 7.70 -12.90
CA ALA A 91 1.96 7.03 -13.14
C ALA A 91 2.40 6.14 -11.97
N TYR A 92 3.00 5.00 -12.29
CA TYR A 92 3.67 4.19 -11.29
C TYR A 92 5.02 4.82 -10.90
N VAL A 93 5.24 5.07 -9.61
CA VAL A 93 6.51 5.58 -9.10
C VAL A 93 6.86 4.84 -7.81
N PRO A 94 7.93 4.01 -7.78
CA PRO A 94 8.35 3.31 -6.58
C PRO A 94 9.12 4.24 -5.64
N GLY A 95 9.15 3.89 -4.35
CA GLY A 95 10.02 4.53 -3.38
C GLY A 95 9.66 6.00 -3.09
N THR A 96 8.42 6.41 -3.37
CA THR A 96 7.95 7.79 -3.14
C THR A 96 7.97 8.19 -1.67
N LEU A 97 7.96 7.20 -0.76
CA LEU A 97 8.04 7.41 0.68
C LEU A 97 9.48 7.50 1.20
N GLU A 98 10.49 7.22 0.37
CA GLU A 98 11.89 7.17 0.78
C GLU A 98 12.55 8.55 0.67
N VAL A 99 12.18 9.45 1.58
CA VAL A 99 12.73 10.81 1.67
C VAL A 99 13.90 10.89 2.65
N GLU A 100 14.79 11.87 2.45
CA GLU A 100 15.91 12.11 3.36
C GLU A 100 15.46 12.58 4.75
N GLY A 101 16.11 12.07 5.80
CA GLY A 101 15.88 12.45 7.19
C GLY A 101 15.13 11.39 7.99
N PRO A 102 14.63 11.75 9.20
CA PRO A 102 13.78 10.87 9.99
C PRO A 102 12.51 10.47 9.25
N GLU A 103 12.00 9.27 9.54
CA GLU A 103 10.71 8.82 9.00
C GLU A 103 9.63 9.86 9.30
N SER A 104 8.89 10.23 8.26
CA SER A 104 7.81 11.20 8.32
C SER A 104 6.72 10.81 7.33
N LEU A 105 5.51 11.31 7.56
CA LEU A 105 4.38 11.05 6.67
C LEU A 105 4.65 11.71 5.31
N VAL A 106 4.58 10.96 4.22
CA VAL A 106 4.70 11.51 2.86
C VAL A 106 3.38 11.35 2.12
N ILE A 107 2.87 12.44 1.56
CA ILE A 107 1.66 12.47 0.73
C ILE A 107 2.06 12.71 -0.72
N ASN A 108 1.63 11.81 -1.61
CA ASN A 108 1.89 11.89 -3.04
C ASN A 108 0.76 11.18 -3.79
N PHE A 109 0.07 11.92 -4.66
CA PHE A 109 -0.99 11.42 -5.54
C PHE A 109 -0.61 11.44 -7.01
N ARG A 110 0.56 11.99 -7.33
CA ARG A 110 1.10 12.18 -8.69
C ARG A 110 1.79 10.93 -9.20
N GLY A 111 2.39 10.18 -8.28
CA GLY A 111 3.05 8.90 -8.54
C GLY A 111 2.77 7.92 -7.41
N LEU A 112 2.32 6.73 -7.76
CA LEU A 112 1.86 5.72 -6.81
C LEU A 112 2.53 4.37 -7.11
N ASP A 113 2.93 3.64 -6.08
CA ASP A 113 3.15 2.20 -6.16
C ASP A 113 1.90 1.43 -5.72
N CYS A 114 1.96 0.09 -5.70
CA CYS A 114 0.79 -0.72 -5.35
C CYS A 114 0.28 -0.46 -3.93
N VAL A 115 1.18 -0.27 -2.96
CA VAL A 115 0.84 -0.04 -1.55
C VAL A 115 0.27 1.36 -1.37
N THR A 116 1.01 2.40 -1.81
CA THR A 116 0.57 3.80 -1.69
C THR A 116 -0.71 4.08 -2.47
N PHE A 117 -0.97 3.37 -3.57
CA PHE A 117 -2.27 3.41 -4.24
C PHE A 117 -3.40 2.94 -3.32
N VAL A 118 -3.27 1.76 -2.70
CA VAL A 118 -4.29 1.22 -1.78
C VAL A 118 -4.47 2.14 -0.57
N GLU A 119 -3.37 2.58 0.05
CA GLU A 119 -3.41 3.44 1.24
C GLU A 119 -4.09 4.79 0.96
N ASN A 120 -3.70 5.47 -0.12
CA ASN A 120 -4.29 6.77 -0.47
C ASN A 120 -5.76 6.64 -0.85
N VAL A 121 -6.16 5.60 -1.60
CA VAL A 121 -7.56 5.36 -1.92
C VAL A 121 -8.38 5.05 -0.67
N PHE A 122 -7.84 4.26 0.26
CA PHE A 122 -8.51 3.95 1.52
C PHE A 122 -8.66 5.21 2.40
N ALA A 123 -7.59 6.01 2.53
CA ALA A 123 -7.60 7.25 3.29
C ALA A 123 -8.60 8.27 2.71
N MET A 124 -8.59 8.49 1.39
CA MET A 124 -9.55 9.37 0.72
C MET A 124 -11.00 8.89 0.89
N SER A 125 -11.22 7.58 0.84
CA SER A 125 -12.56 7.00 1.01
C SER A 125 -13.08 7.22 2.42
N ARG A 126 -12.23 7.10 3.44
CA ARG A 126 -12.58 7.43 4.82
C ARG A 126 -12.79 8.93 5.02
N PHE A 127 -12.02 9.79 4.35
CA PHE A 127 -12.23 11.24 4.36
C PHE A 127 -13.62 11.58 3.79
N VAL A 128 -13.96 11.08 2.61
CA VAL A 128 -15.26 11.31 1.94
C VAL A 128 -16.43 10.89 2.83
N ARG A 129 -16.26 9.80 3.59
CA ARG A 129 -17.29 9.28 4.50
C ARG A 129 -17.34 9.95 5.87
N ALA A 130 -16.43 10.87 6.17
CA ALA A 130 -16.47 11.59 7.42
C ALA A 130 -17.71 12.49 7.50
N ALA A 131 -18.32 12.54 8.68
CA ALA A 131 -19.45 13.43 8.91
C ALA A 131 -19.03 14.89 8.66
N GLY A 132 -19.72 15.58 7.76
CA GLY A 132 -19.39 16.95 7.40
C GLY A 132 -18.18 17.08 6.46
N ALA A 133 -17.79 16.03 5.73
CA ALA A 133 -16.66 16.05 4.79
C ALA A 133 -16.67 17.23 3.82
N GLY A 134 -17.85 17.65 3.31
CA GLY A 134 -17.95 18.82 2.44
C GLY A 134 -17.64 20.15 3.14
N THR A 135 -18.02 20.31 4.41
CA THR A 135 -17.64 21.48 5.22
C THR A 135 -16.15 21.42 5.57
N LEU A 136 -15.66 20.24 5.93
CA LEU A 136 -14.25 20.02 6.26
C LEU A 136 -13.34 20.35 5.06
N LEU A 137 -13.72 19.93 3.85
CA LEU A 137 -12.96 20.23 2.63
C LEU A 137 -12.86 21.74 2.34
N GLY A 138 -13.84 22.53 2.79
CA GLY A 138 -13.84 23.98 2.63
C GLY A 138 -12.81 24.72 3.51
N ASP A 139 -12.21 24.05 4.50
CA ASP A 139 -11.10 24.55 5.29
C ASP A 139 -9.86 23.68 5.08
N ARG A 140 -8.96 24.15 4.21
CA ARG A 140 -7.79 23.39 3.75
C ARG A 140 -6.96 22.84 4.89
N LYS A 141 -6.61 23.65 5.89
CA LYS A 141 -5.74 23.19 6.98
C LYS A 141 -6.38 22.06 7.78
N SER A 142 -7.68 22.20 8.11
CA SER A 142 -8.42 21.13 8.80
C SER A 142 -8.56 19.87 7.94
N ALA A 143 -8.74 20.01 6.63
CA ALA A 143 -8.80 18.88 5.70
C ALA A 143 -7.45 18.14 5.61
N GLU A 144 -6.35 18.88 5.48
CA GLU A 144 -4.98 18.35 5.48
C GLU A 144 -4.70 17.58 6.77
N ASP A 145 -4.91 18.20 7.94
CA ASP A 145 -4.69 17.58 9.26
C ASP A 145 -5.51 16.30 9.44
N PHE A 146 -6.78 16.31 9.00
CA PHE A 146 -7.64 15.14 9.11
C PHE A 146 -7.22 14.02 8.18
N TYR A 147 -6.87 14.32 6.93
CA TYR A 147 -6.37 13.32 6.00
C TYR A 147 -5.03 12.73 6.45
N GLU A 148 -4.11 13.56 6.94
CA GLU A 148 -2.84 13.13 7.53
C GLU A 148 -3.06 12.14 8.68
N SER A 149 -4.03 12.45 9.56
CA SER A 149 -4.38 11.56 10.67
C SER A 149 -4.87 10.19 10.18
N ILE A 150 -5.70 10.16 9.13
CA ILE A 150 -6.22 8.91 8.55
C ILE A 150 -5.10 8.11 7.87
N LEU A 151 -4.26 8.77 7.08
CA LEU A 151 -3.18 8.08 6.37
C LEU A 151 -2.13 7.53 7.34
N SER A 152 -1.77 8.32 8.36
CA SER A 152 -0.91 7.84 9.45
C SER A 152 -1.52 6.64 10.15
N GLU A 153 -2.84 6.66 10.34
CA GLU A 153 -3.60 5.57 10.96
C GLU A 153 -3.40 4.24 10.23
N HIS A 154 -3.30 4.24 8.90
CA HIS A 154 -3.21 2.99 8.10
C HIS A 154 -1.77 2.54 7.89
N ARG A 155 -0.86 3.50 7.65
CA ARG A 155 0.51 3.25 7.18
C ARG A 155 1.47 2.85 8.29
N TYR A 156 1.23 3.33 9.50
CA TYR A 156 2.12 3.12 10.63
C TYR A 156 1.48 2.23 11.68
N ARG A 157 2.31 1.40 12.32
CA ARG A 157 1.91 0.52 13.41
C ARG A 157 1.28 1.32 14.53
N ASN A 158 0.10 0.91 14.98
CA ASN A 158 -0.71 1.64 15.97
C ASN A 158 -1.07 3.09 15.53
N GLY A 159 -0.89 3.43 14.26
CA GLY A 159 -1.18 4.73 13.68
C GLY A 159 -0.15 5.82 14.01
N GLN A 160 1.02 5.44 14.53
CA GLN A 160 2.00 6.39 15.05
C GLN A 160 3.33 6.30 14.31
N VAL A 161 3.77 7.45 13.78
CA VAL A 161 5.11 7.60 13.21
C VAL A 161 6.14 7.54 14.34
N ASN A 162 6.98 6.50 14.33
CA ASN A 162 8.04 6.30 15.30
C ASN A 162 9.26 5.61 14.64
N GLY A 163 9.88 6.31 13.71
CA GLY A 163 11.03 5.80 12.94
C GLY A 163 10.64 4.83 11.82
N TYR A 164 11.60 4.46 10.98
CA TYR A 164 11.37 3.69 9.76
C TYR A 164 10.65 2.36 10.02
N ALA A 165 11.03 1.65 11.09
CA ALA A 165 10.43 0.37 11.46
C ALA A 165 8.99 0.48 12.01
N SER A 166 8.46 1.69 12.24
CA SER A 166 7.04 1.89 12.56
C SER A 166 6.15 1.81 11.33
N ARG A 167 6.67 2.05 10.13
CA ARG A 167 5.93 1.87 8.87
C ARG A 167 5.69 0.37 8.63
N LEU A 168 4.48 0.03 8.21
CA LEU A 168 4.05 -1.36 8.01
C LEU A 168 4.53 -1.87 6.64
N HIS A 169 5.82 -2.24 6.55
CA HIS A 169 6.47 -2.62 5.29
C HIS A 169 6.02 -3.98 4.72
N TYR A 170 5.79 -4.96 5.58
CA TYR A 170 5.23 -6.25 5.19
C TYR A 170 3.71 -6.15 5.13
N PHE A 171 3.10 -6.45 3.98
CA PHE A 171 1.68 -6.14 3.79
C PHE A 171 0.76 -7.07 4.61
N SER A 172 1.20 -8.28 4.98
CA SER A 172 0.46 -9.08 5.96
C SER A 172 0.46 -8.43 7.35
N ASP A 173 1.52 -7.69 7.71
CA ASP A 173 1.53 -6.88 8.92
C ASP A 173 0.60 -5.68 8.81
N TRP A 174 0.58 -5.04 7.64
CA TRP A 174 -0.36 -3.97 7.33
C TRP A 174 -1.81 -4.44 7.51
N VAL A 175 -2.18 -5.58 6.91
CA VAL A 175 -3.52 -6.18 7.06
C VAL A 175 -3.79 -6.52 8.53
N GLY A 176 -2.83 -7.17 9.21
CA GLY A 176 -2.98 -7.58 10.60
C GLY A 176 -3.14 -6.41 11.58
N ASP A 177 -2.37 -5.33 11.43
CA ASP A 177 -2.48 -4.14 12.29
C ASP A 177 -3.80 -3.41 12.09
N ASN A 178 -4.15 -3.16 10.83
CA ASN A 178 -5.41 -2.54 10.48
C ASN A 178 -6.61 -3.42 10.86
N HIS A 179 -6.46 -4.75 10.86
CA HIS A 179 -7.48 -5.68 11.34
C HIS A 179 -7.71 -5.58 12.85
N ARG A 180 -6.64 -5.65 13.65
CA ARG A 180 -6.71 -5.51 15.12
C ARG A 180 -7.32 -4.19 15.55
N ARG A 181 -7.08 -3.13 14.77
CA ARG A 181 -7.61 -1.78 15.02
C ARG A 181 -9.00 -1.56 14.43
N GLY A 182 -9.58 -2.60 13.82
CA GLY A 182 -10.94 -2.60 13.29
C GLY A 182 -11.14 -1.81 12.00
N LEU A 183 -10.06 -1.35 11.35
CA LEU A 183 -10.10 -0.55 10.12
C LEU A 183 -10.41 -1.41 8.89
N VAL A 184 -9.88 -2.63 8.90
CA VAL A 184 -10.21 -3.68 7.91
C VAL A 184 -10.63 -4.96 8.63
N ARG A 185 -11.27 -5.87 7.92
CA ARG A 185 -11.50 -7.25 8.37
C ARG A 185 -10.76 -8.18 7.41
N ASP A 186 -9.77 -8.90 7.90
CA ASP A 186 -9.19 -10.02 7.15
C ASP A 186 -10.22 -11.14 7.10
N ILE A 187 -10.74 -11.43 5.90
CA ILE A 187 -11.75 -12.46 5.67
C ILE A 187 -11.15 -13.75 5.11
N SER A 188 -9.83 -13.84 4.96
CA SER A 188 -9.16 -14.99 4.32
C SER A 188 -9.47 -16.31 5.06
N ARG A 189 -9.53 -16.26 6.40
CA ARG A 189 -9.92 -17.41 7.23
C ARG A 189 -11.41 -17.77 7.09
N GLU A 190 -12.28 -16.77 6.98
CA GLU A 190 -13.72 -16.96 6.76
C GLU A 190 -14.00 -17.62 5.40
N LEU A 191 -13.13 -17.36 4.42
CA LEU A 191 -13.17 -17.95 3.09
C LEU A 191 -12.40 -19.29 3.01
N HIS A 192 -12.14 -19.93 4.16
CA HIS A 192 -11.47 -21.22 4.27
C HIS A 192 -10.06 -21.23 3.66
N GLY A 193 -9.32 -20.13 3.78
CA GLY A 193 -7.89 -20.07 3.47
C GLY A 193 -7.06 -21.04 4.32
N ILE A 194 -5.82 -21.27 3.91
CA ILE A 194 -4.86 -22.14 4.60
C ILE A 194 -3.83 -21.31 5.36
N VAL A 195 -3.21 -21.91 6.37
CA VAL A 195 -2.13 -21.26 7.12
C VAL A 195 -0.87 -21.24 6.26
N ASP A 196 -0.31 -20.05 6.07
CA ASP A 196 1.02 -19.83 5.52
C ASP A 196 2.06 -20.11 6.62
N THR A 197 2.90 -21.11 6.37
CA THR A 197 3.96 -21.55 7.30
C THR A 197 5.34 -21.04 6.93
N GLU A 198 5.46 -20.24 5.86
CA GLU A 198 6.74 -19.73 5.41
C GLU A 198 7.32 -18.71 6.38
N ALA A 199 8.64 -18.56 6.39
CA ALA A 199 9.27 -17.51 7.18
C ALA A 199 9.16 -16.17 6.44
N VAL A 200 9.01 -15.09 7.21
CA VAL A 200 9.14 -13.71 6.72
C VAL A 200 10.45 -13.18 7.26
N ASP A 201 11.42 -12.93 6.39
CA ASP A 201 12.77 -12.45 6.74
C ASP A 201 13.47 -11.64 5.62
N PHE A 202 12.72 -11.24 4.57
CA PHE A 202 13.30 -10.68 3.36
C PHE A 202 14.13 -9.40 3.61
N MET A 203 13.57 -8.42 4.32
CA MET A 203 14.22 -7.14 4.57
C MET A 203 15.50 -7.27 5.40
N SER A 204 15.50 -8.08 6.48
CA SER A 204 16.71 -8.25 7.30
C SER A 204 17.78 -9.10 6.64
N THR A 205 17.42 -9.91 5.63
CA THR A 205 18.38 -10.71 4.84
C THR A 205 18.87 -9.99 3.57
N HIS A 206 18.20 -8.91 3.14
CA HIS A 206 18.52 -8.11 1.95
C HIS A 206 18.66 -6.61 2.28
N THR A 207 19.39 -6.28 3.35
CA THR A 207 19.50 -4.91 3.85
C THR A 207 20.06 -3.91 2.85
N ASP A 208 20.86 -4.38 1.87
CA ASP A 208 21.43 -3.57 0.80
C ASP A 208 20.40 -3.02 -0.20
N ALA A 209 19.20 -3.59 -0.23
CA ALA A 209 18.09 -3.10 -1.04
C ALA A 209 17.35 -1.90 -0.43
N TYR A 210 17.63 -1.53 0.83
CA TYR A 210 16.88 -0.52 1.57
C TYR A 210 17.79 0.54 2.17
N ALA A 211 17.65 1.79 1.70
CA ALA A 211 18.51 2.90 2.12
C ALA A 211 18.49 3.14 3.65
N GLN A 212 17.35 2.90 4.31
CA GLN A 212 17.17 3.11 5.74
C GLN A 212 17.67 1.96 6.63
N LEU A 213 17.99 0.80 6.04
CA LEU A 213 18.53 -0.35 6.77
C LEU A 213 20.06 -0.32 6.90
N VAL A 214 20.71 0.78 6.53
CA VAL A 214 22.10 1.06 6.94
C VAL A 214 22.22 1.31 8.45
N ASP A 215 21.12 1.70 9.11
CA ASP A 215 21.05 1.86 10.56
C ASP A 215 20.75 0.50 11.24
N MET A 216 21.71 0.01 12.02
CA MET A 216 21.60 -1.24 12.77
C MET A 216 20.39 -1.30 13.72
N SER A 217 19.91 -0.15 14.21
CA SER A 217 18.72 -0.09 15.07
C SER A 217 17.45 -0.45 14.29
N ASN A 218 17.34 -0.02 13.03
CA ASN A 218 16.22 -0.38 12.14
C ASN A 218 16.24 -1.88 11.83
N ILE A 219 17.41 -2.47 11.54
CA ILE A 219 17.53 -3.91 11.26
C ILE A 219 16.97 -4.75 12.42
N SER A 220 17.33 -4.40 13.66
CA SER A 220 16.85 -5.13 14.85
C SER A 220 15.33 -5.07 15.01
N LEU A 221 14.73 -3.89 14.79
CA LEU A 221 13.29 -3.69 14.88
C LEU A 221 12.52 -4.40 13.76
N ILE A 222 13.06 -4.39 12.54
CA ILE A 222 12.51 -5.13 11.39
C ILE A 222 12.58 -6.63 11.66
N LYS A 223 13.70 -7.14 12.17
CA LYS A 223 13.82 -8.55 12.55
C LYS A 223 12.82 -8.98 13.61
N GLY A 224 12.56 -8.14 14.61
CA GLY A 224 11.48 -8.41 15.58
C GLY A 224 10.08 -8.44 14.97
N THR A 225 9.86 -7.69 13.88
CA THR A 225 8.62 -7.75 13.10
C THR A 225 8.52 -9.06 12.31
N GLU A 226 9.59 -9.42 11.62
CA GLU A 226 9.76 -10.67 10.86
C GLU A 226 9.55 -11.92 11.73
N GLU A 227 10.15 -11.98 12.92
CA GLU A 227 9.97 -13.08 13.86
C GLU A 227 8.51 -13.23 14.31
N ARG A 228 7.84 -12.10 14.60
CA ARG A 228 6.42 -12.11 14.98
C ARG A 228 5.53 -12.55 13.82
N LEU A 229 5.80 -12.08 12.60
CA LEU A 229 5.05 -12.49 11.42
C LEU A 229 5.23 -13.98 11.15
N SER A 230 6.49 -14.45 11.15
CA SER A 230 6.86 -15.86 10.96
C SER A 230 6.20 -16.80 11.97
N ALA A 231 6.00 -16.33 13.22
CA ALA A 231 5.33 -17.10 14.26
C ALA A 231 3.80 -16.98 14.25
N ALA A 232 3.23 -16.09 13.42
CA ALA A 232 1.78 -15.89 13.33
C ALA A 232 1.15 -16.91 12.37
N ASP A 233 -0.07 -17.37 12.71
CA ASP A 233 -0.92 -18.15 11.82
C ASP A 233 -1.51 -17.27 10.71
N ARG A 234 -0.66 -16.75 9.82
CA ARG A 234 -1.06 -15.97 8.65
C ARG A 234 -1.91 -16.86 7.75
N VAL A 235 -3.04 -16.36 7.27
CA VAL A 235 -3.96 -17.14 6.42
C VAL A 235 -4.11 -16.47 5.08
N TYR A 236 -3.99 -17.27 4.02
CA TYR A 236 -4.23 -16.83 2.67
C TYR A 236 -5.11 -17.85 1.93
N LEU A 237 -5.74 -17.40 0.85
CA LEU A 237 -6.48 -18.26 -0.06
C LEU A 237 -5.56 -18.65 -1.22
N PRO A 238 -5.29 -19.95 -1.41
CA PRO A 238 -4.49 -20.44 -2.55
C PRO A 238 -5.09 -20.04 -3.90
N GLU A 239 -4.22 -19.80 -4.88
CA GLU A 239 -4.59 -19.31 -6.21
C GLU A 239 -5.61 -20.17 -6.95
N ASP A 240 -5.55 -21.49 -6.78
CA ASP A 240 -6.43 -22.47 -7.40
C ASP A 240 -7.86 -22.45 -6.82
N ARG A 241 -8.02 -21.83 -5.64
CA ARG A 241 -9.30 -21.72 -4.91
C ARG A 241 -9.98 -20.37 -5.01
N ILE A 242 -9.36 -19.37 -5.66
CA ILE A 242 -9.94 -18.02 -5.79
C ILE A 242 -11.32 -18.05 -6.47
N ASN A 243 -11.49 -18.87 -7.51
CA ASN A 243 -12.75 -18.98 -8.23
C ASN A 243 -13.90 -19.53 -7.37
N GLU A 244 -13.59 -20.33 -6.33
CA GLU A 244 -14.60 -20.94 -5.45
C GLU A 244 -15.30 -19.90 -4.58
N VAL A 245 -14.61 -18.79 -4.27
CA VAL A 245 -15.08 -17.78 -3.31
C VAL A 245 -15.27 -16.40 -3.93
N VAL A 246 -15.08 -16.25 -5.25
CA VAL A 246 -15.09 -14.95 -5.92
C VAL A 246 -16.36 -14.15 -5.62
N GLN A 247 -17.51 -14.82 -5.47
CA GLN A 247 -18.80 -14.19 -5.15
C GLN A 247 -18.87 -13.58 -3.75
N GLU A 248 -17.98 -13.99 -2.85
CA GLU A 248 -17.85 -13.43 -1.49
C GLU A 248 -16.92 -12.21 -1.46
N ILE A 249 -16.22 -11.90 -2.55
CA ILE A 249 -15.33 -10.74 -2.68
C ILE A 249 -16.12 -9.56 -3.26
N HIS A 250 -16.07 -8.41 -2.59
CA HIS A 250 -16.87 -7.24 -2.94
C HIS A 250 -16.00 -6.11 -3.50
N ASP A 251 -16.64 -5.18 -4.20
CA ASP A 251 -16.00 -3.94 -4.66
C ASP A 251 -15.27 -3.22 -3.51
N GLY A 252 -13.99 -2.93 -3.75
CA GLY A 252 -13.11 -2.24 -2.82
C GLY A 252 -12.55 -3.11 -1.69
N ASP A 253 -12.81 -4.41 -1.66
CA ASP A 253 -11.98 -5.32 -0.86
C ASP A 253 -10.52 -5.18 -1.31
N ILE A 254 -9.62 -5.10 -0.33
CA ILE A 254 -8.18 -4.99 -0.55
C ILE A 254 -7.65 -6.40 -0.81
N ILE A 255 -6.98 -6.56 -1.94
CA ILE A 255 -6.35 -7.82 -2.34
C ILE A 255 -4.85 -7.68 -2.16
N ALA A 256 -4.26 -8.59 -1.37
CA ALA A 256 -2.83 -8.74 -1.27
C ALA A 256 -2.44 -10.08 -1.91
N ALA A 257 -1.79 -10.04 -3.07
CA ALA A 257 -1.30 -11.23 -3.74
C ALA A 257 -0.08 -11.76 -2.98
N THR A 258 -0.22 -12.96 -2.42
CA THR A 258 0.87 -13.62 -1.69
C THR A 258 2.01 -13.98 -2.64
N SER A 259 3.20 -14.14 -2.09
CA SER A 259 4.45 -14.23 -2.83
C SER A 259 5.00 -15.66 -2.81
N THR A 260 5.54 -16.13 -3.93
CA THR A 260 6.35 -17.37 -3.98
C THR A 260 7.83 -17.17 -3.62
N LEU A 261 8.24 -15.91 -3.43
CA LEU A 261 9.61 -15.56 -3.06
C LEU A 261 9.85 -15.80 -1.57
N ALA A 262 10.81 -16.66 -1.27
CA ALA A 262 11.21 -16.97 0.11
C ALA A 262 11.51 -15.69 0.92
N GLY A 263 10.93 -15.63 2.12
CA GLY A 263 11.11 -14.52 3.06
C GLY A 263 10.14 -13.35 2.86
N LEU A 264 9.39 -13.31 1.75
CA LEU A 264 8.46 -12.24 1.41
C LEU A 264 7.02 -12.77 1.43
N ASP A 265 6.14 -12.09 2.16
CA ASP A 265 4.74 -12.49 2.37
C ASP A 265 3.81 -12.09 1.22
N VAL A 266 3.93 -10.86 0.72
CA VAL A 266 3.04 -10.29 -0.30
C VAL A 266 3.88 -9.65 -1.40
N ALA A 267 3.62 -10.04 -2.64
CA ALA A 267 4.32 -9.52 -3.82
C ALA A 267 3.65 -8.29 -4.43
N HIS A 268 2.31 -8.20 -4.32
CA HIS A 268 1.55 -7.13 -4.98
C HIS A 268 0.22 -6.84 -4.28
N THR A 269 -0.30 -5.63 -4.42
CA THR A 269 -1.59 -5.25 -3.83
C THR A 269 -2.48 -4.46 -4.80
N GLY A 270 -3.78 -4.44 -4.50
CA GLY A 270 -4.76 -3.68 -5.26
C GLY A 270 -6.17 -3.80 -4.66
N LEU A 271 -7.16 -3.37 -5.43
CA LEU A 271 -8.56 -3.37 -5.03
C LEU A 271 -9.36 -4.31 -5.93
N ALA A 272 -10.27 -5.07 -5.32
CA ALA A 272 -11.29 -5.82 -6.02
C ALA A 272 -12.25 -4.86 -6.75
N LEU A 273 -12.51 -5.12 -8.03
CA LEU A 273 -13.43 -4.34 -8.85
C LEU A 273 -14.24 -5.25 -9.78
N TRP A 274 -15.56 -5.26 -9.60
CA TRP A 274 -16.49 -5.96 -10.48
C TRP A 274 -16.79 -5.12 -11.73
N ILE A 275 -16.62 -5.74 -12.90
CA ILE A 275 -16.96 -5.16 -14.20
C ILE A 275 -17.72 -6.22 -14.98
N ASP A 276 -18.96 -5.90 -15.35
CA ASP A 276 -19.82 -6.75 -16.19
C ASP A 276 -19.87 -8.23 -15.73
N GLY A 277 -19.91 -8.44 -14.41
CA GLY A 277 -19.98 -9.78 -13.80
C GLY A 277 -18.65 -10.53 -13.71
N THR A 278 -17.52 -9.88 -13.98
CA THR A 278 -16.17 -10.42 -13.77
C THR A 278 -15.45 -9.62 -12.69
N LEU A 279 -14.79 -10.30 -11.75
CA LEU A 279 -13.95 -9.65 -10.75
C LEU A 279 -12.55 -9.41 -11.31
N HIS A 280 -12.12 -8.16 -11.31
CA HIS A 280 -10.79 -7.70 -11.74
C HIS A 280 -9.98 -7.13 -10.57
N LEU A 281 -8.69 -6.92 -10.80
CA LEU A 281 -7.80 -6.19 -9.90
C LEU A 281 -7.57 -4.78 -10.44
N LEU A 282 -7.94 -3.77 -9.66
CA LEU A 282 -7.57 -2.38 -9.88
C LEU A 282 -6.29 -2.09 -9.07
N HIS A 283 -5.19 -1.75 -9.73
CA HIS A 283 -3.87 -1.67 -9.08
C HIS A 283 -2.88 -0.73 -9.79
N ALA A 284 -1.83 -0.31 -9.09
CA ALA A 284 -0.63 0.26 -9.68
C ALA A 284 0.39 -0.89 -9.95
N PRO A 285 0.69 -1.25 -11.21
CA PRO A 285 1.30 -2.53 -11.57
C PRO A 285 2.82 -2.60 -11.40
N LEU A 286 3.58 -1.72 -12.07
CA LEU A 286 5.05 -1.71 -12.11
C LEU A 286 5.61 -0.46 -12.79
N VAL A 287 6.94 -0.28 -12.72
CA VAL A 287 7.67 0.86 -13.29
C VAL A 287 7.44 1.00 -14.80
N GLY A 288 7.07 2.20 -15.24
CA GLY A 288 6.81 2.51 -16.65
C GLY A 288 5.35 2.30 -17.07
N GLU A 289 4.52 1.75 -16.18
CA GLU A 289 3.07 1.67 -16.35
C GLU A 289 2.35 2.72 -15.49
N ALA A 290 1.02 2.65 -15.47
CA ALA A 290 0.15 3.50 -14.69
C ALA A 290 -0.90 2.66 -13.96
N VAL A 291 -1.57 3.23 -12.96
CA VAL A 291 -2.72 2.60 -12.31
C VAL A 291 -3.70 2.13 -13.38
N GLN A 292 -4.07 0.86 -13.30
CA GLN A 292 -4.87 0.18 -14.32
C GLN A 292 -5.78 -0.87 -13.70
N ILE A 293 -6.68 -1.39 -14.53
CA ILE A 293 -7.53 -2.52 -14.19
C ILE A 293 -6.98 -3.72 -14.97
N SER A 294 -6.82 -4.86 -14.31
CA SER A 294 -6.31 -6.08 -14.95
C SER A 294 -7.17 -6.46 -16.15
N GLU A 295 -6.53 -6.81 -17.27
CA GLU A 295 -7.25 -7.24 -18.49
C GLU A 295 -8.02 -8.55 -18.27
N THR A 296 -7.44 -9.44 -17.46
CA THR A 296 -8.03 -10.73 -17.08
C THR A 296 -8.71 -10.66 -15.73
N SER A 297 -9.52 -11.68 -15.41
CA SER A 297 -10.09 -11.84 -14.07
C SER A 297 -9.00 -11.90 -12.99
N LEU A 298 -9.37 -11.58 -11.74
CA LEU A 298 -8.47 -11.68 -10.59
C LEU A 298 -7.87 -13.08 -10.49
N ALA A 299 -8.71 -14.12 -10.54
CA ALA A 299 -8.24 -15.51 -10.42
C ALA A 299 -7.25 -15.88 -11.53
N GLU A 300 -7.57 -15.58 -12.79
CA GLU A 300 -6.66 -15.85 -13.92
C GLU A 300 -5.35 -15.07 -13.79
N ARG A 301 -5.42 -13.82 -13.33
CA ARG A 301 -4.24 -12.99 -13.12
C ARG A 301 -3.29 -13.61 -12.11
N ILE A 302 -3.78 -13.98 -10.93
CA ILE A 302 -2.96 -14.56 -9.86
C ILE A 302 -2.31 -15.86 -10.35
N ASN A 303 -3.12 -16.78 -10.89
CA ASN A 303 -2.65 -18.09 -11.40
C ASN A 303 -1.60 -17.98 -12.53
N LYS A 304 -1.55 -16.86 -13.26
CA LYS A 304 -0.63 -16.67 -14.39
C LYS A 304 0.72 -16.10 -13.97
N ILE A 305 0.83 -15.50 -12.78
CA ILE A 305 2.05 -14.84 -12.33
C ILE A 305 2.81 -15.79 -11.42
N GLU A 306 3.91 -16.35 -11.92
CA GLU A 306 4.75 -17.29 -11.17
C GLU A 306 5.27 -16.76 -9.82
N GLY A 307 5.34 -15.43 -9.67
CA GLY A 307 5.71 -14.76 -8.42
C GLY A 307 4.60 -14.70 -7.36
N GLN A 308 3.43 -15.27 -7.63
CA GLN A 308 2.25 -15.23 -6.77
C GLN A 308 1.66 -16.64 -6.61
N ASP A 309 1.07 -16.93 -5.46
CA ASP A 309 0.51 -18.26 -5.15
C ASP A 309 -0.86 -18.21 -4.45
N GLY A 310 -1.42 -17.01 -4.28
CA GLY A 310 -2.71 -16.83 -3.64
C GLY A 310 -2.99 -15.38 -3.26
N ILE A 311 -3.98 -15.19 -2.40
CA ILE A 311 -4.43 -13.87 -1.94
C ILE A 311 -4.81 -13.84 -0.46
N ILE A 312 -4.49 -12.73 0.21
CA ILE A 312 -5.14 -12.30 1.44
C ILE A 312 -6.20 -11.26 1.06
N ILE A 313 -7.39 -11.35 1.66
CA ILE A 313 -8.50 -10.44 1.40
C ILE A 313 -8.84 -9.64 2.65
N ALA A 314 -8.65 -8.32 2.59
CA ALA A 314 -8.97 -7.38 3.66
C ALA A 314 -10.17 -6.50 3.27
N ARG A 315 -11.29 -6.65 3.97
CA ARG A 315 -12.50 -5.85 3.75
C ARG A 315 -12.49 -4.55 4.57
N PRO A 316 -12.48 -3.36 3.95
CA PRO A 316 -12.59 -2.09 4.67
C PRO A 316 -13.86 -2.01 5.53
N GLN A 317 -13.75 -1.46 6.74
CA GLN A 317 -14.88 -1.34 7.67
C GLN A 317 -15.44 0.08 7.72
N ASP A 318 -16.77 0.20 7.77
CA ASP A 318 -17.48 1.49 7.82
C ASP A 318 -17.29 2.25 9.13
N GLN A 319 -17.06 1.52 10.22
CA GLN A 319 -16.68 2.07 11.50
C GLN A 319 -15.59 1.17 12.08
N PRO A 320 -14.50 1.73 12.61
CA PRO A 320 -13.55 0.94 13.38
C PRO A 320 -14.33 0.21 14.48
N ARG A 321 -14.20 -1.12 14.58
CA ARG A 321 -14.74 -1.81 15.74
C ARG A 321 -14.09 -1.19 16.97
N ARG A 322 -14.89 -0.49 17.78
CA ARG A 322 -14.52 -0.27 19.17
C ARG A 322 -14.55 -1.66 19.80
N GLU A 323 -13.40 -2.31 19.91
CA GLU A 323 -13.32 -3.41 20.85
C GLU A 323 -13.78 -2.85 22.19
N ALA A 324 -14.87 -3.41 22.71
CA ALA A 324 -15.27 -3.16 24.07
C ALA A 324 -14.03 -3.53 24.89
N THR A 325 -13.41 -2.54 25.51
CA THR A 325 -12.44 -2.77 26.58
C THR A 325 -13.15 -3.66 27.60
N SER A 326 -12.90 -4.96 27.53
CA SER A 326 -13.30 -5.87 28.59
C SER A 326 -12.29 -5.65 29.72
N ALA A 327 -12.47 -4.53 30.41
CA ALA A 327 -12.18 -4.49 31.82
C ALA A 327 -13.08 -5.56 32.47
N ARG A 328 -12.45 -6.67 32.87
CA ARG A 328 -12.78 -7.58 33.99
C ARG A 328 -11.99 -8.88 33.73
N GLU A 329 -10.93 -9.16 34.48
CA GLU A 329 -10.86 -9.64 35.88
C GLU A 329 -10.26 -11.06 35.82
N GLY A 330 -9.09 -11.27 36.45
CA GLY A 330 -8.40 -12.56 36.54
C GLY A 330 -6.89 -12.42 36.49
#